data_AF-A0A7W1ZDC8-F1
#
_entry.id   AF-A0A7W1ZDC8-F1
#
_cell.length_a   1.000
_cell.length_b   1.000
_cell.length_c   1.000
_cell.angle_alpha   90.00
_cell.angle_beta   90.00
_cell.angle_gamma   90.00
#
_symmetry.space_group_name_H-M   'P 1'
#
loop_
_entity.id
_entity.type
_entity.pdbx_description
1 polymer ?
#
loop_
_entity_poly.entity_id
_entity_poly.type
_entity_poly.pdbx_seq_one_letter_code
_entity_poly.pdbx_strand_id
1 'polypeptide(L)'
;MKQLLHILVFIIPFAIFSQPYISVDVTTYTHEELITDVLINNSCAIVGNITSSTGTDFGSLNGIGYFENTNPNFPIQDGLILMTGNVLQAPGPNN
;
A
#
# COMPACT_ATOMS: atom_id res chain seq x y z
N MET A 1 -33.47 -25.29 9.95
CA MET A 1 -32.54 -24.53 10.83
C MET A 1 -31.15 -25.16 10.98
N LYS A 2 -30.99 -26.50 10.93
CA LYS A 2 -29.68 -27.15 11.09
C LYS A 2 -28.70 -26.89 9.93
N GLN A 3 -29.17 -26.83 8.69
CA GLN A 3 -28.33 -26.56 7.51
C GLN A 3 -27.77 -25.13 7.48
N LEU A 4 -28.51 -24.15 8.04
CA LEU A 4 -28.03 -22.78 8.24
C LEU A 4 -26.88 -22.70 9.25
N LEU A 5 -26.92 -23.53 10.30
CA LEU A 5 -25.84 -23.62 11.30
C LEU A 5 -24.54 -24.15 10.69
N HIS A 6 -24.61 -25.09 9.75
CA HIS A 6 -23.42 -25.67 9.11
C HIS A 6 -22.77 -24.70 8.12
N ILE A 7 -23.57 -23.89 7.42
CA ILE A 7 -23.05 -22.80 6.56
C ILE A 7 -22.31 -21.75 7.40
N LEU A 8 -22.85 -21.37 8.56
CA LEU A 8 -22.21 -20.39 9.44
C LEU A 8 -20.84 -20.89 9.94
N VAL A 9 -20.75 -22.17 10.35
CA VAL A 9 -19.50 -22.82 10.81
C VAL A 9 -18.43 -22.87 9.70
N PHE A 10 -18.84 -23.01 8.44
CA PHE A 10 -17.92 -23.04 7.31
C PHE A 10 -17.43 -21.65 6.86
N ILE A 11 -18.20 -20.58 7.12
CA ILE A 11 -17.84 -19.20 6.75
C ILE A 11 -16.94 -18.52 7.80
N ILE A 12 -17.09 -18.88 9.08
CA ILE A 12 -16.35 -18.27 10.20
C ILE A 12 -14.81 -18.27 10.00
N PRO A 13 -14.13 -19.34 9.54
CA PRO A 13 -12.68 -19.30 9.36
C PRO A 13 -12.21 -18.25 8.35
N PHE A 14 -13.05 -17.90 7.36
CA PHE A 14 -12.70 -16.95 6.30
C PHE A 14 -12.67 -15.48 6.79
N ALA A 15 -13.35 -15.20 7.92
CA ALA A 15 -13.47 -13.86 8.47
C ALA A 15 -12.39 -13.49 9.53
N ILE A 16 -11.51 -14.43 9.90
CA ILE A 16 -10.53 -14.25 11.02
C ILE A 16 -9.09 -14.11 10.50
N PHE A 17 -8.85 -14.13 9.19
CA PHE A 17 -7.53 -13.81 8.66
C PHE A 17 -7.28 -12.31 8.80
N SER A 18 -6.11 -11.96 9.33
CA SER A 18 -5.66 -10.56 9.38
C SER A 18 -5.56 -10.05 7.95
N GLN A 19 -6.43 -9.10 7.58
CA GLN A 19 -6.46 -8.53 6.24
C GLN A 19 -5.40 -7.42 6.15
N PRO A 20 -4.71 -7.30 5.01
CA PRO A 20 -3.78 -6.19 4.80
C PRO A 20 -4.54 -4.86 4.93
N TYR A 21 -3.92 -3.90 5.62
CA TYR A 21 -4.53 -2.60 5.92
C TYR A 21 -4.49 -1.63 4.73
N ILE A 22 -3.54 -1.86 3.82
CA ILE A 22 -3.32 -1.14 2.56
C ILE A 22 -2.89 -2.14 1.49
N SER A 23 -3.09 -1.84 0.22
CA SER A 23 -2.36 -2.45 -0.89
C SER A 23 -1.12 -1.59 -1.20
N VAL A 24 -0.06 -2.21 -1.72
CA VAL A 24 1.16 -1.49 -2.14
C VAL A 24 1.54 -1.93 -3.54
N ASP A 25 1.88 -0.94 -4.37
CA ASP A 25 2.33 -1.13 -5.75
C ASP A 25 3.65 -0.37 -5.97
N VAL A 26 4.59 -1.00 -6.70
CA VAL A 26 5.92 -0.44 -6.98
C VAL A 26 6.23 -0.36 -8.48
N THR A 27 5.21 -0.56 -9.32
CA THR A 27 5.37 -0.72 -10.79
C THR A 27 4.50 0.21 -11.60
N THR A 28 3.40 0.71 -11.03
CA THR A 28 2.40 1.54 -11.70
C THR A 28 2.90 2.97 -11.91
N TYR A 29 3.65 3.49 -10.94
CA TYR A 29 4.18 4.86 -10.96
C TYR A 29 5.70 4.85 -10.81
N THR A 30 6.37 5.67 -11.61
CA THR A 30 7.77 6.05 -11.40
C THR A 30 7.90 6.93 -10.16
N HIS A 31 9.13 7.09 -9.62
CA HIS A 31 9.36 7.98 -8.49
C HIS A 31 8.97 9.44 -8.76
N GLU A 32 9.02 9.88 -10.02
CA GLU A 32 8.58 11.21 -10.42
C GLU A 32 7.04 11.31 -10.41
N GLU A 33 6.35 10.34 -11.00
CA GLU A 33 4.88 10.29 -11.02
C GLU A 33 4.28 10.14 -9.61
N LEU A 34 4.95 9.42 -8.70
CA LEU A 34 4.55 9.37 -7.29
C LEU A 34 4.52 10.76 -6.63
N ILE A 35 5.36 11.69 -7.09
CA ILE A 35 5.35 13.06 -6.59
C ILE A 35 4.35 13.92 -7.36
N THR A 36 4.37 13.89 -8.70
CA THR A 36 3.55 14.78 -9.52
C THR A 36 2.07 14.41 -9.53
N ASP A 37 1.78 13.11 -9.65
CA ASP A 37 0.45 12.61 -9.98
C ASP A 37 -0.27 12.05 -8.74
N VAL A 38 0.49 11.57 -7.75
CA VAL A 38 -0.06 11.04 -6.49
C VAL A 38 0.02 12.08 -5.36
N LEU A 39 1.23 12.53 -4.99
CA LEU A 39 1.39 13.40 -3.81
C LEU A 39 0.87 14.83 -4.03
N ILE A 40 1.27 15.48 -5.13
CA ILE A 40 0.91 16.87 -5.41
C ILE A 40 -0.43 16.94 -6.15
N ASN A 41 -0.60 16.12 -7.20
CA ASN A 41 -1.81 15.98 -8.00
C ASN A 41 -2.52 17.32 -8.29
N ASN A 42 -1.75 18.32 -8.70
CA ASN A 42 -2.24 19.67 -8.91
C ASN A 42 -1.53 20.31 -10.09
N SER A 43 -2.27 20.52 -11.18
CA SER A 43 -1.75 21.10 -12.43
C SER A 43 -1.27 22.56 -12.30
N CYS A 44 -1.65 23.25 -11.23
CA CYS A 44 -1.21 24.62 -10.95
C CYS A 44 0.10 24.67 -10.14
N ALA A 45 0.52 23.54 -9.55
CA ALA A 45 1.75 23.45 -8.78
C ALA A 45 2.93 23.12 -9.70
N ILE A 46 3.94 23.98 -9.72
CA ILE A 46 5.18 23.71 -10.45
C ILE A 46 6.07 22.88 -9.52
N VAL A 47 6.36 21.65 -9.93
CA VAL A 47 7.24 20.71 -9.23
C VAL A 47 8.46 20.43 -10.10
N GLY A 48 9.65 20.31 -9.50
CA GLY A 48 10.88 20.09 -10.24
C GLY A 48 12.05 19.72 -9.34
N ASN A 49 13.19 19.37 -9.95
CA ASN A 49 14.38 18.84 -9.27
C ASN A 49 14.06 17.62 -8.36
N ILE A 50 13.20 16.73 -8.86
CA ILE A 50 12.83 15.51 -8.13
C ILE A 50 13.99 14.52 -8.22
N THR A 51 14.49 14.11 -7.06
CA THR A 51 15.50 13.06 -6.93
C THR A 51 15.03 12.07 -5.89
N SER A 52 15.20 10.78 -6.17
CA SER A 52 14.88 9.69 -5.26
C SER A 52 16.13 8.89 -4.96
N SER A 53 16.21 8.32 -3.75
CA SER A 53 17.12 7.21 -3.49
C SER A 53 16.45 6.17 -2.61
N THR A 54 16.74 4.90 -2.89
CA THR A 54 16.15 3.74 -2.23
C THR A 54 17.16 2.59 -2.20
N GLY A 55 16.85 1.51 -1.47
CA GLY A 55 17.79 0.41 -1.31
C GLY A 55 18.26 -0.22 -2.63
N THR A 56 17.46 -0.17 -3.70
CA THR A 56 17.85 -0.69 -5.02
C THR A 56 19.06 0.02 -5.62
N ASP A 57 19.31 1.29 -5.27
CA ASP A 57 20.49 2.04 -5.73
C ASP A 57 21.80 1.48 -5.12
N PHE A 58 21.67 0.68 -4.06
CA PHE A 58 22.77 0.09 -3.31
C PHE A 58 22.71 -1.44 -3.29
N GLY A 59 21.97 -2.07 -4.22
CA GLY A 59 21.84 -3.54 -4.31
C GLY A 59 20.97 -4.17 -3.21
N SER A 60 20.10 -3.39 -2.58
CA SER A 60 19.17 -3.79 -1.52
C SER A 60 17.70 -3.69 -1.98
N LEU A 61 16.77 -3.81 -1.04
CA LEU A 61 15.31 -3.83 -1.28
C LEU A 61 14.76 -2.42 -1.55
N ASN A 62 13.70 -2.34 -2.36
CA ASN A 62 13.00 -1.09 -2.61
C ASN A 62 12.14 -0.65 -1.41
N GLY A 63 12.34 0.59 -0.95
CA GLY A 63 11.58 1.24 0.10
C GLY A 63 10.56 2.29 -0.37
N ILE A 64 10.32 2.46 -1.67
CA ILE A 64 9.41 3.50 -2.21
C ILE A 64 8.27 2.85 -3.00
N GLY A 65 7.03 3.28 -2.79
CA GLY A 65 5.88 2.78 -3.55
C GLY A 65 4.64 3.66 -3.45
N TYR A 66 3.61 3.28 -4.20
CA TYR A 66 2.24 3.75 -4.07
C TYR A 66 1.49 2.85 -3.09
N PHE A 67 0.61 3.40 -2.27
CA PHE A 67 -0.35 2.62 -1.51
C PHE A 67 -1.78 3.05 -1.81
N GLU A 68 -2.71 2.11 -1.69
CA GLU A 68 -4.15 2.37 -1.67
C GLU A 68 -4.75 1.72 -0.43
N ASN A 69 -5.71 2.41 0.18
CA ASN A 69 -6.33 2.02 1.41
C ASN A 69 -7.43 0.98 1.19
N THR A 70 -7.34 -0.13 1.91
CA THR A 70 -8.34 -1.20 1.92
C THR A 70 -9.16 -1.22 3.21
N ASN A 71 -8.86 -0.33 4.16
CA ASN A 71 -9.46 -0.23 5.49
C ASN A 71 -10.22 1.10 5.69
N PRO A 72 -11.55 1.05 5.91
CA PRO A 72 -12.36 2.27 6.11
C PRO A 72 -11.99 3.07 7.38
N ASN A 73 -11.26 2.46 8.33
CA ASN A 73 -10.81 3.15 9.54
C ASN A 73 -9.48 3.89 9.36
N PHE A 74 -8.80 3.70 8.23
CA PHE A 74 -7.58 4.44 7.93
C PHE A 74 -7.95 5.73 7.18
N PRO A 75 -7.51 6.92 7.66
CA PRO A 75 -8.03 8.19 7.16
C PRO A 75 -7.43 8.64 5.82
N ILE A 76 -6.41 7.96 5.31
CA ILE A 76 -5.75 8.30 4.04
C ILE A 76 -6.21 7.29 2.99
N GLN A 77 -6.70 7.76 1.85
CA GLN A 77 -7.23 6.89 0.78
C GLN A 77 -6.13 6.25 -0.05
N ASP A 78 -5.11 7.00 -0.42
CA ASP A 78 -3.96 6.53 -1.18
C ASP A 78 -2.80 7.50 -0.99
N GLY A 79 -1.63 7.13 -1.52
CA GLY A 79 -0.50 8.05 -1.53
C GLY A 79 0.84 7.40 -1.82
N LEU A 80 1.89 8.20 -1.69
CA LEU A 80 3.27 7.75 -1.65
C LEU A 80 3.59 7.17 -0.26
N ILE A 81 4.27 6.03 -0.21
CA ILE A 81 4.82 5.42 1.01
C ILE A 81 6.34 5.29 0.90
N LEU A 82 7.02 5.62 2.01
CA LEU A 82 8.47 5.50 2.18
C LEU A 82 8.78 4.60 3.37
N MET A 83 9.66 3.62 3.18
CA MET A 83 10.08 2.67 4.20
C MET A 83 11.59 2.45 4.15
N THR A 84 12.21 2.18 5.30
CA THR A 84 13.64 1.80 5.36
C THR A 84 13.90 0.35 4.95
N GLY A 85 12.84 -0.45 4.76
CA GLY A 85 12.88 -1.86 4.37
C GLY A 85 12.14 -2.09 3.05
N ASN A 86 11.75 -3.35 2.78
CA ASN A 86 10.97 -3.64 1.59
C ASN A 86 9.55 -3.10 1.74
N VAL A 87 9.20 -2.10 0.92
CA VAL A 87 7.90 -1.42 0.95
C VAL A 87 6.73 -2.39 0.71
N LEU A 88 6.95 -3.51 0.02
CA LEU A 88 5.94 -4.55 -0.18
C LEU A 88 5.53 -5.27 1.11
N GLN A 89 6.23 -5.04 2.22
CA GLN A 89 5.87 -5.56 3.55
C GLN A 89 4.95 -4.60 4.34
N ALA A 90 4.73 -3.37 3.86
CA ALA A 90 3.89 -2.40 4.52
C ALA A 90 2.39 -2.78 4.66
N PRO A 91 1.77 -3.59 3.77
CA PRO A 91 0.38 -4.05 3.94
C PRO A 91 0.08 -4.70 5.30
N GLY A 92 1.08 -5.38 5.88
CA GLY A 92 0.94 -6.13 7.13
C GLY A 92 -0.02 -7.32 7.05
N PRO A 93 -0.32 -7.96 8.20
CA PRO A 93 0.36 -7.77 9.49
C PRO A 93 1.83 -8.25 9.42
N ASN A 94 2.68 -7.75 10.31
CA ASN A 94 4.03 -8.29 10.47
C ASN A 94 3.96 -9.61 11.25
N ASN A 95 4.71 -10.63 10.81
CA ASN A 95 4.82 -11.92 11.50
C ASN A 95 6.00 -11.94 12.48
#